data_AF-A0A1C5CS49-F1
#
_entry.id   AF-A0A1C5CS49-F1
#
_cell.length_a   1.000
_cell.length_b   1.000
_cell.length_c   1.000
_cell.angle_alpha   90.00
_cell.angle_beta   90.00
_cell.angle_gamma   90.00
#
_symmetry.space_group_name_H-M   'P 1'
#
loop_
_entity.id
_entity.type
_entity.pdbx_description
1 polymer ?
#
loop_
_entity_poly.entity_id
_entity_poly.type
_entity_poly.pdbx_seq_one_letter_code
_entity_poly.pdbx_strand_id
1 'polypeptide(L)'
;MATVARYARAEQLPKKAVVGSWSGMRTRHHSRVHEDRRGRTRYTLTDPENGGAFGVCAEVEGLFGDPGRGTYELFGWVPRARVRGWVGDRVWLVPDDQALGPWLLEDAESQDLGRSPGTDSLVLTGLDDCEGPPEGHRERIRVHDGRRWLGSCREFTRILPAAEPSAPRLVLRGLAPAERLRAALAKGTRRALDLGEAALEIRDDQGEPLTQHLLHGKILAWCPSRYGTELIDLELDKSLCMPVPGYAWPVWERWLAGTPDTPGAWTGLGTRQRGAWLDLVQERGCRRTHRARPAGHAYELDGRYITDEPGLHLALGEAVNGPGGYFGGCVAALAECLRGTFGHTAPATLHWRHSATARAHLSRALTPDGAPYDLFTAVLEALADGGMDVTLA
;
A
#
# COMPACT_ATOMS: atom_id res chain seq x y z
N MET A 1 -8.38 -25.79 8.57
CA MET A 1 -9.50 -26.27 9.43
C MET A 1 -9.91 -25.13 10.34
N ALA A 2 -11.15 -24.69 10.18
CA ALA A 2 -12.00 -23.92 11.10
C ALA A 2 -11.35 -22.83 11.97
N THR A 3 -11.77 -21.58 11.77
CA THR A 3 -12.64 -20.90 12.76
C THR A 3 -13.55 -19.91 12.05
N VAL A 4 -14.85 -20.13 12.22
CA VAL A 4 -15.98 -19.31 11.79
C VAL A 4 -16.57 -18.69 13.04
N ALA A 5 -17.21 -17.52 12.86
CA ALA A 5 -18.19 -16.86 13.73
C ALA A 5 -17.59 -15.79 14.67
N ARG A 6 -18.18 -14.62 14.90
CA ARG A 6 -19.57 -14.14 14.77
C ARG A 6 -19.53 -12.62 14.61
N TYR A 7 -20.45 -12.02 13.85
CA TYR A 7 -21.19 -10.83 14.31
C TYR A 7 -22.56 -10.80 13.61
N ALA A 8 -23.61 -10.80 14.42
CA ALA A 8 -24.99 -10.72 14.00
C ALA A 8 -25.63 -9.46 14.60
N ARG A 9 -26.49 -8.83 13.78
CA ARG A 9 -27.52 -7.82 14.07
C ARG A 9 -27.10 -6.39 14.44
N ALA A 10 -27.39 -5.48 13.52
CA ALA A 10 -28.03 -4.19 13.80
C ALA A 10 -29.02 -3.86 12.65
N GLU A 11 -29.97 -2.99 12.95
CA GLU A 11 -31.34 -2.96 12.45
C GLU A 11 -31.58 -2.37 11.05
N GLN A 12 -32.72 -2.77 10.49
CA GLN A 12 -33.29 -2.32 9.22
C GLN A 12 -33.89 -0.91 9.34
N LEU A 13 -33.51 -0.02 8.43
CA LEU A 13 -34.37 1.09 7.97
C LEU A 13 -34.27 1.21 6.43
N PRO A 14 -35.38 1.46 5.72
CA PRO A 14 -35.45 1.26 4.27
C PRO A 14 -34.89 2.46 3.49
N LYS A 15 -33.83 2.25 2.70
CA LYS A 15 -33.47 3.15 1.61
C LYS A 15 -33.96 2.54 0.30
N LYS A 16 -34.93 3.22 -0.33
CA LYS A 16 -35.52 2.87 -1.63
C LYS A 16 -34.39 2.71 -2.67
N ALA A 17 -34.24 1.50 -3.20
CA ALA A 17 -33.50 1.28 -4.44
C ALA A 17 -34.27 1.97 -5.57
N VAL A 18 -33.66 2.96 -6.21
CA VAL A 18 -34.18 3.53 -7.46
C VAL A 18 -33.83 2.53 -8.56
N VAL A 19 -34.85 1.86 -9.09
CA VAL A 19 -34.75 0.92 -10.20
C VAL A 19 -34.54 1.73 -11.48
N GLY A 20 -33.32 1.73 -12.01
CA GLY A 20 -33.03 2.24 -13.36
C GLY A 20 -33.51 1.26 -14.42
N SER A 21 -34.69 1.52 -14.99
CA SER A 21 -35.22 0.78 -16.14
C SER A 21 -34.57 1.27 -17.44
N TRP A 22 -34.20 0.32 -18.32
CA TRP A 22 -33.75 0.61 -19.68
C TRP A 22 -34.95 1.01 -20.55
N SER A 23 -35.03 2.28 -20.94
CA SER A 23 -35.97 2.77 -21.95
C SER A 23 -35.28 3.87 -22.76
N GLY A 24 -35.09 3.62 -24.05
CA GLY A 24 -34.34 4.50 -24.95
C GLY A 24 -35.14 5.69 -25.47
N MET A 25 -34.43 6.79 -25.72
CA MET A 25 -34.88 7.79 -26.68
C MET A 25 -33.70 8.52 -27.33
N ARG A 26 -33.84 8.70 -28.65
CA ARG A 26 -32.88 9.35 -29.56
C ARG A 26 -32.92 10.87 -29.40
N THR A 27 -31.75 11.49 -29.37
CA THR A 27 -31.55 12.80 -30.02
C THR A 27 -30.07 13.02 -30.33
N ARG A 28 -29.79 13.37 -31.60
CA ARG A 28 -28.46 13.77 -32.08
C ARG A 28 -28.20 15.21 -31.68
N HIS A 29 -27.01 15.52 -31.17
CA HIS A 29 -26.26 16.71 -31.58
C HIS A 29 -24.76 16.51 -31.35
N HIS A 30 -23.99 16.91 -32.37
CA HIS A 30 -22.53 16.85 -32.44
C HIS A 30 -21.90 17.97 -31.59
N SER A 31 -20.84 17.66 -30.86
CA SER A 31 -19.75 18.61 -30.60
C SER A 31 -18.44 17.85 -30.37
N ARG A 32 -17.51 18.10 -31.30
CA ARG A 32 -16.17 17.51 -31.42
C ARG A 32 -15.23 18.03 -30.32
N VAL A 33 -15.09 17.32 -29.20
CA VAL A 33 -13.93 17.46 -28.27
C VAL A 33 -13.52 16.13 -27.59
N HIS A 34 -14.14 14.98 -27.93
CA HIS A 34 -13.95 13.73 -27.17
C HIS A 34 -13.32 12.56 -27.94
N GLU A 35 -12.58 12.83 -29.01
CA GLU A 35 -12.15 11.76 -29.94
C GLU A 35 -10.80 11.12 -29.64
N ASP A 36 -10.21 11.32 -28.45
CA ASP A 36 -8.90 10.72 -28.10
C ASP A 36 -8.85 9.95 -26.76
N ARG A 37 -9.99 9.75 -26.09
CA ARG A 37 -10.09 8.93 -24.84
C ARG A 37 -10.64 7.52 -25.06
N ARG A 38 -10.89 7.11 -26.30
CA ARG A 38 -11.49 5.80 -26.64
C ARG A 38 -10.49 4.63 -26.68
N GLY A 39 -9.23 4.83 -26.29
CA GLY A 39 -8.16 3.83 -26.51
C GLY A 39 -7.44 3.24 -25.30
N ARG A 40 -7.69 3.67 -24.06
CA ARG A 40 -6.94 3.14 -22.89
C ARG A 40 -7.86 2.70 -21.76
N THR A 41 -8.26 1.43 -21.81
CA THR A 41 -8.87 0.75 -20.65
C THR A 41 -7.79 0.49 -19.61
N ARG A 42 -7.77 1.32 -18.57
CA ARG A 42 -6.74 1.29 -17.50
C ARG A 42 -7.08 0.30 -16.39
N TYR A 43 -8.37 0.16 -16.12
CA TYR A 43 -8.87 -0.61 -15.00
C TYR A 43 -9.74 -1.75 -15.48
N THR A 44 -9.53 -2.93 -14.91
CA THR A 44 -10.36 -4.11 -15.15
C THR A 44 -10.85 -4.63 -13.82
N LEU A 45 -12.16 -4.78 -13.68
CA LEU A 45 -12.74 -5.49 -12.54
C LEU A 45 -12.77 -6.98 -12.89
N THR A 46 -12.10 -7.83 -12.12
CA THR A 46 -11.97 -9.27 -12.38
C THR A 46 -12.42 -10.12 -11.19
N ASP A 47 -12.77 -11.36 -11.50
CA ASP A 47 -12.95 -12.44 -10.53
C ASP A 47 -11.59 -13.12 -10.33
N PRO A 48 -10.93 -12.97 -9.17
CA PRO A 48 -9.62 -13.54 -8.94
C PRO A 48 -9.63 -15.07 -8.87
N GLU A 49 -10.76 -15.69 -8.51
CA GLU A 49 -10.88 -17.16 -8.42
C GLU A 49 -11.09 -17.80 -9.80
N ASN A 50 -11.93 -17.18 -10.64
CA ASN A 50 -12.37 -17.77 -11.90
C ASN A 50 -11.73 -17.13 -13.15
N GLY A 51 -10.92 -16.08 -12.98
CA GLY A 51 -10.17 -15.41 -14.05
C GLY A 51 -11.04 -14.63 -15.06
N GLY A 52 -12.32 -14.41 -14.76
CA GLY A 52 -13.27 -13.74 -15.64
C GLY A 52 -13.37 -12.24 -15.37
N ALA A 53 -13.42 -11.41 -16.42
CA ALA A 53 -13.67 -9.99 -16.27
C ALA A 53 -15.16 -9.68 -16.03
N PHE A 54 -15.43 -8.77 -15.10
CA PHE A 54 -16.74 -8.15 -14.89
C PHE A 54 -16.91 -6.90 -15.75
N GLY A 55 -15.83 -6.21 -16.10
CA GLY A 55 -15.86 -5.07 -17.01
C GLY A 55 -14.56 -4.29 -17.00
N VAL A 56 -14.46 -3.33 -17.92
CA VAL A 56 -13.29 -2.44 -18.08
C VAL A 56 -13.70 -0.98 -18.07
N CYS A 57 -12.91 -0.11 -17.45
CA CYS A 57 -13.12 1.33 -17.47
C CYS A 57 -11.79 2.10 -17.57
N ALA A 58 -11.90 3.40 -17.85
CA ALA A 58 -10.76 4.30 -17.93
C ALA A 58 -10.54 5.10 -16.64
N GLU A 59 -11.55 5.20 -15.78
CA GLU A 59 -11.54 6.10 -14.61
C GLU A 59 -12.16 5.40 -13.39
N VAL A 60 -11.51 5.58 -12.24
CA VAL A 60 -11.95 5.06 -10.94
C VAL A 60 -11.86 6.16 -9.90
N GLU A 61 -13.01 6.53 -9.34
CA GLU A 61 -13.06 7.44 -8.20
C GLU A 61 -12.98 6.65 -6.89
N GLY A 62 -12.32 7.24 -5.88
CA GLY A 62 -12.13 6.60 -4.58
C GLY A 62 -10.91 5.68 -4.49
N LEU A 63 -10.15 5.48 -5.57
CA LEU A 63 -8.86 4.75 -5.53
C LEU A 63 -7.86 5.46 -4.61
N PHE A 64 -7.79 6.79 -4.71
CA PHE A 64 -6.97 7.64 -3.84
C PHE A 64 -7.84 8.26 -2.74
N GLY A 65 -7.28 8.39 -1.54
CA GLY A 65 -8.01 8.95 -0.41
C GLY A 65 -7.28 8.77 0.92
N ASP A 66 -7.96 9.10 2.01
CA ASP A 66 -7.48 8.85 3.37
C ASP A 66 -7.65 7.36 3.71
N PRO A 67 -6.58 6.64 4.10
CA PRO A 67 -6.65 5.23 4.48
C PRO A 67 -7.37 4.97 5.81
N GLY A 68 -7.92 6.00 6.47
CA GLY A 68 -8.76 5.82 7.66
C GLY A 68 -7.92 5.65 8.92
N ARG A 69 -6.97 6.56 9.12
CA ARG A 69 -6.01 6.50 10.23
C ARG A 69 -6.69 6.60 11.59
N GLY A 70 -6.27 5.76 12.53
CA GLY A 70 -6.58 5.94 13.94
C GLY A 70 -5.88 7.19 14.48
N THR A 71 -6.56 7.92 15.36
CA THR A 71 -5.99 9.08 16.07
C THR A 71 -5.78 8.70 17.53
N TYR A 72 -4.60 8.98 18.07
CA TYR A 72 -4.21 8.65 19.43
C TYR A 72 -3.63 9.88 20.12
N GLU A 73 -4.14 10.18 21.32
CA GLU A 73 -3.56 11.20 22.19
C GLU A 73 -2.70 10.53 23.26
N LEU A 74 -1.44 10.92 23.31
CA LEU A 74 -0.43 10.43 24.24
C LEU A 74 -0.25 11.48 25.35
N PHE A 75 -0.65 11.15 26.57
CA PHE A 75 -0.69 12.10 27.68
C PHE A 75 0.59 12.10 28.52
N GLY A 76 0.98 13.28 29.03
CA GLY A 76 2.22 13.43 29.80
C GLY A 76 3.45 13.14 28.94
N TRP A 77 3.42 13.57 27.69
CA TRP A 77 4.47 13.40 26.70
C TRP A 77 5.77 14.09 27.14
N VAL A 78 6.84 13.30 27.23
CA VAL A 78 8.20 13.75 27.51
C VAL A 78 9.03 13.56 26.24
N PRO A 79 9.29 14.63 25.46
CA PRO A 79 10.00 14.52 24.19
C PRO A 79 11.49 14.22 24.41
N ARG A 80 12.04 13.33 23.59
CA ARG A 80 13.50 13.13 23.40
C ARG A 80 13.98 13.63 22.05
N ALA A 81 13.08 13.66 21.07
CA ALA A 81 13.29 14.23 19.75
C ALA A 81 12.09 15.08 19.35
N ARG A 82 12.29 15.97 18.37
CA ARG A 82 11.20 16.74 17.78
C ARG A 82 10.31 15.82 16.94
N VAL A 83 9.02 15.81 17.23
CA VAL A 83 7.99 15.06 16.50
C VAL A 83 7.04 16.08 15.87
N ARG A 84 7.03 16.19 14.53
CA ARG A 84 6.14 17.10 13.78
C ARG A 84 5.97 16.61 12.35
N GLY A 85 4.73 16.60 11.85
CA GLY A 85 4.44 16.11 10.50
C GLY A 85 4.62 14.60 10.42
N TRP A 86 5.13 14.09 9.30
CA TRP A 86 5.41 12.66 9.14
C TRP A 86 6.51 12.20 10.09
N VAL A 87 6.16 11.24 10.95
CA VAL A 87 7.01 10.73 12.02
C VAL A 87 7.84 9.55 11.51
N GLY A 88 7.20 8.66 10.77
CA GLY A 88 7.85 7.50 10.18
C GLY A 88 6.84 6.52 9.61
N ASP A 89 7.33 5.61 8.78
CA ASP A 89 6.54 4.54 8.19
C ASP A 89 6.11 3.51 9.24
N ARG A 90 6.94 3.28 10.26
CA ARG A 90 6.67 2.39 11.38
C ARG A 90 7.00 3.09 12.68
N VAL A 91 5.99 3.39 13.47
CA VAL A 91 6.14 4.00 14.80
C VAL A 91 5.66 3.00 15.83
N TRP A 92 6.56 2.64 16.74
CA TRP A 92 6.32 1.64 17.76
C TRP A 92 6.01 2.28 19.10
N LEU A 93 4.93 1.83 19.72
CA LEU A 93 4.52 2.14 21.08
C LEU A 93 4.92 0.95 21.95
N VAL A 94 6.00 1.11 22.71
CA VAL A 94 6.60 0.06 23.51
C VAL A 94 6.17 0.23 24.97
N PRO A 95 5.26 -0.63 25.49
CA PRO A 95 4.89 -0.60 26.90
C PRO A 95 6.08 -0.99 27.78
N ASP A 96 6.13 -0.48 29.02
CA ASP A 96 7.14 -0.93 29.98
C ASP A 96 6.82 -2.31 30.59
N ASP A 97 5.54 -2.74 30.55
CA ASP A 97 5.14 -4.11 30.90
C ASP A 97 5.64 -5.10 29.84
N GLN A 98 6.63 -5.92 30.22
CA GLN A 98 7.23 -6.93 29.33
C GLN A 98 6.27 -8.09 29.00
N ALA A 99 5.13 -8.22 29.70
CA ALA A 99 4.09 -9.18 29.32
C ALA A 99 3.33 -8.72 28.06
N LEU A 100 3.40 -7.43 27.72
CA LEU A 100 2.80 -6.85 26.53
C LEU A 100 3.86 -6.70 25.43
N GLY A 101 3.49 -7.06 24.21
CA GLY A 101 4.30 -6.75 23.03
C GLY A 101 4.18 -5.27 22.62
N PRO A 102 5.08 -4.78 21.76
CA PRO A 102 5.00 -3.43 21.22
C PRO A 102 3.86 -3.32 20.20
N TRP A 103 3.20 -2.16 20.16
CA TRP A 103 2.16 -1.87 19.18
C TRP A 103 2.68 -1.01 18.04
N LEU A 104 2.25 -1.30 16.81
CA LEU A 104 2.68 -0.58 15.61
C LEU A 104 1.62 0.41 15.14
N LEU A 105 2.07 1.63 14.86
CA LEU A 105 1.34 2.57 14.01
C LEU A 105 2.10 2.72 12.69
N GLU A 106 1.46 2.31 11.60
CA GLU A 106 2.00 2.47 10.27
C GLU A 106 1.72 3.86 9.72
N ASP A 107 2.67 4.35 8.93
CA ASP A 107 2.64 5.64 8.26
C ASP A 107 2.24 6.80 9.18
N ALA A 108 2.82 6.86 10.38
CA ALA A 108 2.38 7.75 11.43
C ALA A 108 2.74 9.23 11.18
N GLU A 109 1.81 10.11 11.51
CA GLU A 109 1.94 11.56 11.45
C GLU A 109 1.55 12.18 12.78
N SER A 110 2.30 13.19 13.20
CA SER A 110 1.93 14.05 14.32
C SER A 110 1.13 15.23 13.82
N GLN A 111 -0.08 15.38 14.37
CA GLN A 111 -0.91 16.54 14.12
C GLN A 111 -0.54 17.64 15.10
N ASP A 112 -0.09 18.77 14.54
CA ASP A 112 -0.01 20.03 15.28
C ASP A 112 -1.44 20.58 15.33
N LEU A 113 -2.30 19.98 16.15
CA LEU A 113 -3.65 20.49 16.41
C LEU A 113 -3.47 21.80 17.15
N GLY A 114 -3.27 22.89 16.40
CA GLY A 114 -3.01 24.21 16.96
C GLY A 114 -4.06 24.56 18.02
N ARG A 115 -3.77 24.30 19.30
CA ARG A 115 -4.55 24.75 20.45
C ARG A 115 -3.77 24.61 21.76
N SER A 116 -3.85 25.72 22.49
CA SER A 116 -3.62 25.97 23.91
C SER A 116 -2.22 25.67 24.47
N PRO A 117 -1.42 26.70 24.81
CA PRO A 117 -0.22 26.51 25.60
C PRO A 117 -0.62 25.94 26.98
N GLY A 118 -0.28 24.67 27.25
CA GLY A 118 -0.51 24.05 28.56
C GLY A 118 -0.77 22.55 28.59
N THR A 119 -1.02 21.87 27.46
CA THR A 119 -1.19 20.41 27.43
C THR A 119 0.10 19.71 27.01
N ASP A 120 0.70 18.94 27.92
CA ASP A 120 1.83 18.03 27.67
C ASP A 120 1.37 16.77 26.89
N SER A 121 0.56 16.91 25.83
CA SER A 121 0.09 15.77 25.03
C SER A 121 0.61 15.80 23.60
N LEU A 122 0.87 14.62 23.04
CA LEU A 122 1.25 14.42 21.65
C LEU A 122 0.11 13.69 20.93
N VAL A 123 -0.35 14.22 19.81
CA VAL A 123 -1.35 13.54 18.97
C VAL A 123 -0.67 12.90 17.78
N LEU A 124 -0.87 11.59 17.65
CA LEU A 124 -0.42 10.77 16.54
C LEU A 124 -1.61 10.25 15.75
N THR A 125 -1.47 10.22 14.44
CA THR A 125 -2.38 9.55 13.51
C THR A 125 -1.62 8.52 12.72
N GLY A 126 -2.13 7.31 12.61
CA GLY A 126 -1.46 6.23 11.88
C GLY A 126 -2.45 5.13 11.50
N LEU A 127 -2.01 4.24 10.63
CA LEU A 127 -2.74 3.03 10.32
C LEU A 127 -2.52 2.03 11.46
N ASP A 128 -3.63 1.49 11.92
CA ASP A 128 -3.71 0.46 12.95
C ASP A 128 -3.57 -0.89 12.21
N ASP A 129 -2.62 -1.73 12.61
CA ASP A 129 -2.63 -3.11 12.13
C ASP A 129 -3.75 -3.90 12.85
N CYS A 130 -3.95 -5.17 12.51
CA CYS A 130 -5.01 -5.97 13.14
C CYS A 130 -4.78 -6.23 14.64
N GLU A 131 -3.57 -6.02 15.14
CA GLU A 131 -3.18 -6.16 16.56
C GLU A 131 -2.91 -4.81 17.23
N GLY A 132 -3.08 -3.70 16.51
CA GLY A 132 -2.43 -2.43 16.82
C GLY A 132 -2.94 -1.79 18.11
N PRO A 133 -2.51 -0.54 18.41
CA PRO A 133 -2.59 -0.05 19.77
C PRO A 133 -4.02 -0.14 20.33
N PRO A 134 -4.21 -0.67 21.55
CA PRO A 134 -5.53 -0.77 22.16
C PRO A 134 -6.22 0.59 22.22
N GLU A 135 -7.54 0.61 22.43
CA GLU A 135 -8.28 1.87 22.55
C GLU A 135 -7.75 2.79 23.66
N GLY A 136 -7.05 2.24 24.64
CA GLY A 136 -6.22 3.02 25.55
C GLY A 136 -5.34 2.14 26.42
N HIS A 137 -4.32 2.76 27.01
CA HIS A 137 -3.39 2.12 27.93
C HIS A 137 -2.97 3.13 29.00
N ARG A 138 -3.02 2.75 30.28
CA ARG A 138 -2.84 3.65 31.45
C ARG A 138 -1.51 3.42 32.19
N GLU A 139 -0.49 2.97 31.47
CA GLU A 139 0.87 2.85 32.00
C GLU A 139 1.86 3.47 31.02
N ARG A 140 3.12 3.56 31.46
CA ARG A 140 4.17 4.24 30.71
C ARG A 140 4.47 3.53 29.40
N ILE A 141 4.52 4.32 28.31
CA ILE A 141 4.88 3.87 26.97
C ILE A 141 6.08 4.67 26.49
N ARG A 142 7.02 4.01 25.84
CA ARG A 142 8.12 4.64 25.09
C ARG A 142 7.82 4.54 23.60
N VAL A 143 8.15 5.57 22.84
CA VAL A 143 7.82 5.64 21.41
C VAL A 143 9.08 5.79 20.57
N HIS A 144 9.22 5.02 19.50
CA HIS A 144 10.32 5.13 18.53
C HIS A 144 9.87 4.96 17.07
N ASP A 145 10.64 5.52 16.14
CA ASP A 145 10.40 5.49 14.68
C ASP A 145 11.18 4.37 13.97
N GLY A 146 11.55 3.32 14.71
CA GLY A 146 12.47 2.27 14.24
C GLY A 146 13.94 2.69 14.11
N ARG A 147 14.29 3.95 14.35
CA ARG A 147 15.69 4.45 14.28
C ARG A 147 16.14 5.11 15.58
N ARG A 148 15.22 5.78 16.28
CA ARG A 148 15.51 6.51 17.52
C ARG A 148 14.28 6.60 18.41
N TRP A 149 14.53 6.69 19.70
CA TRP A 149 13.50 7.02 20.68
C TRP A 149 13.03 8.47 20.51
N LEU A 150 11.73 8.65 20.28
CA LEU A 150 11.08 9.94 20.10
C LEU A 150 10.71 10.58 21.45
N GLY A 151 10.33 9.76 22.42
CA GLY A 151 9.90 10.20 23.75
C GLY A 151 9.16 9.11 24.52
N SER A 152 8.43 9.52 25.54
CA SER A 152 7.57 8.63 26.32
C SER A 152 6.33 9.36 26.83
N CYS A 153 5.22 8.65 26.99
CA CYS A 153 4.02 9.15 27.66
C CYS A 153 3.65 8.27 28.86
N ARG A 154 2.75 8.76 29.71
CA ARG A 154 2.27 8.03 30.89
C ARG A 154 1.05 7.17 30.61
N GLU A 155 0.32 7.51 29.55
CA GLU A 155 -0.85 6.81 29.06
C GLU A 155 -1.17 7.29 27.63
N PHE A 156 -2.02 6.56 26.92
CA PHE A 156 -2.60 7.03 25.67
C PHE A 156 -4.06 6.60 25.54
N THR A 157 -4.83 7.32 24.72
CA THR A 157 -6.19 6.94 24.32
C THR A 157 -6.37 7.12 22.83
N ARG A 158 -7.13 6.22 22.20
CA ARG A 158 -7.65 6.40 20.86
C ARG A 158 -8.78 7.43 20.90
N ILE A 159 -8.69 8.43 20.03
CA ILE A 159 -9.75 9.40 19.78
C ILE A 159 -10.67 8.80 18.72
N LEU A 160 -11.91 8.55 19.09
CA LEU A 160 -12.94 8.12 18.16
C LEU A 160 -13.47 9.32 17.36
N PRO A 161 -13.68 9.18 16.05
CA PRO A 161 -14.24 10.26 15.25
C PRO A 161 -15.66 10.59 15.72
N ALA A 162 -16.03 11.87 15.67
CA ALA A 162 -17.35 12.35 16.11
C ALA A 162 -18.53 11.78 15.30
N ALA A 163 -18.26 11.28 14.09
CA ALA A 163 -19.22 10.58 13.25
C ALA A 163 -18.53 9.38 12.59
N GLU A 164 -19.28 8.30 12.40
CA GLU A 164 -18.82 7.21 11.56
C GLU A 164 -18.57 7.73 10.13
N PRO A 165 -17.37 7.51 9.56
CA PRO A 165 -17.12 7.87 8.17
C PRO A 165 -18.17 7.22 7.27
N SER A 166 -18.59 7.91 6.21
CA SER A 166 -19.39 7.26 5.18
C SER A 166 -18.65 6.03 4.66
N ALA A 167 -19.33 4.89 4.54
CA ALA A 167 -18.74 3.67 4.01
C ALA A 167 -17.96 3.98 2.73
N PRO A 168 -16.67 3.59 2.65
CA PRO A 168 -15.82 3.97 1.53
C PRO A 168 -16.40 3.35 0.25
N ARG A 169 -16.47 4.16 -0.81
CA ARG A 169 -17.07 3.80 -2.10
C ARG A 169 -16.02 3.87 -3.18
N LEU A 170 -16.07 2.91 -4.09
CA LEU A 170 -15.28 2.90 -5.31
C LEU A 170 -16.23 3.08 -6.49
N VAL A 171 -16.00 4.07 -7.35
CA VAL A 171 -16.86 4.32 -8.51
C VAL A 171 -16.08 4.07 -9.80
N LEU A 172 -16.46 3.02 -10.52
CA LEU A 172 -15.94 2.70 -11.85
C LEU A 172 -16.74 3.51 -12.87
N ARG A 173 -16.13 4.57 -13.42
CA ARG A 173 -16.78 5.51 -14.33
C ARG A 173 -16.71 5.03 -15.77
N GLY A 174 -17.85 5.01 -16.47
CA GLY A 174 -17.90 4.58 -17.87
C GLY A 174 -17.45 3.15 -18.08
N LEU A 175 -17.76 2.25 -17.15
CA LEU A 175 -17.48 0.83 -17.24
C LEU A 175 -18.23 0.20 -18.42
N ALA A 176 -17.50 -0.52 -19.27
CA ALA A 176 -18.07 -1.44 -20.24
C ALA A 176 -18.29 -2.80 -19.55
N PRO A 177 -19.52 -3.17 -19.19
CA PRO A 177 -19.78 -4.39 -18.44
C PRO A 177 -19.57 -5.62 -19.33
N ALA A 178 -18.99 -6.69 -18.79
CA ALA A 178 -18.97 -8.00 -19.43
C ALA A 178 -20.32 -8.72 -19.24
N GLU A 179 -20.54 -9.79 -20.02
CA GLU A 179 -21.80 -10.57 -19.98
C GLU A 179 -22.18 -11.04 -18.58
N ARG A 180 -21.20 -11.48 -17.78
CA ARG A 180 -21.43 -11.94 -16.41
C ARG A 180 -21.98 -10.82 -15.52
N LEU A 181 -21.43 -9.61 -15.62
CA LEU A 181 -21.92 -8.46 -14.87
C LEU A 181 -23.29 -8.02 -15.40
N ARG A 182 -23.51 -7.99 -16.72
CA ARG A 182 -24.83 -7.70 -17.30
C ARG A 182 -25.90 -8.64 -16.77
N ALA A 183 -25.62 -9.95 -16.73
CA ALA A 183 -26.53 -10.96 -16.19
C ALA A 183 -26.81 -10.78 -14.69
N ALA A 184 -25.79 -10.39 -13.90
CA ALA A 184 -25.94 -10.08 -12.48
C ALA A 184 -26.85 -8.87 -12.25
N LEU A 185 -26.60 -7.78 -12.96
CA LEU A 185 -27.38 -6.54 -12.90
C LEU A 185 -28.83 -6.75 -13.36
N ALA A 186 -29.04 -7.54 -14.42
CA ALA A 186 -30.37 -7.87 -14.93
C ALA A 186 -31.21 -8.68 -13.92
N LYS A 187 -30.57 -9.58 -13.15
CA LYS A 187 -31.24 -10.31 -12.07
C LYS A 187 -31.62 -9.40 -10.91
N GLY A 188 -30.76 -8.43 -10.56
CA GLY A 188 -31.03 -7.39 -9.55
C GLY A 188 -31.31 -7.89 -8.13
N THR A 189 -31.14 -9.19 -7.84
CA THR A 189 -31.34 -9.74 -6.50
C THR A 189 -30.13 -9.43 -5.62
N ARG A 190 -30.33 -9.32 -4.30
CA ARG A 190 -29.23 -9.08 -3.35
C ARG A 190 -28.06 -10.05 -3.53
N ARG A 191 -28.33 -11.32 -3.81
CA ARG A 191 -27.31 -12.35 -4.06
C ARG A 191 -26.61 -12.17 -5.41
N ALA A 192 -27.31 -11.69 -6.45
CA ALA A 192 -26.70 -11.45 -7.75
C ALA A 192 -25.81 -10.20 -7.75
N LEU A 193 -26.12 -9.22 -6.91
CA LEU A 193 -25.36 -7.98 -6.75
C LEU A 193 -24.14 -8.10 -5.82
N ASP A 194 -23.91 -9.31 -5.29
CA ASP A 194 -22.71 -9.64 -4.54
C ASP A 194 -21.83 -10.51 -5.44
N LEU A 195 -20.76 -9.93 -5.96
CA LEU A 195 -19.81 -10.62 -6.84
C LEU A 195 -18.81 -11.48 -6.05
N GLY A 196 -18.86 -11.47 -4.71
CA GLY A 196 -17.90 -12.13 -3.85
C GLY A 196 -16.61 -11.34 -3.70
N GLU A 197 -15.47 -12.04 -3.67
CA GLU A 197 -14.16 -11.41 -3.79
C GLU A 197 -13.95 -10.94 -5.24
N ALA A 198 -13.49 -9.71 -5.40
CA ALA A 198 -13.18 -9.13 -6.70
C ALA A 198 -11.79 -8.49 -6.67
N ALA A 199 -11.16 -8.36 -7.83
CA ALA A 199 -9.91 -7.64 -7.99
C ALA A 199 -10.08 -6.47 -8.95
N LEU A 200 -9.55 -5.30 -8.57
CA LEU A 200 -9.35 -4.19 -9.48
C LEU A 200 -7.93 -4.27 -10.02
N GLU A 201 -7.77 -4.78 -11.24
CA GLU A 201 -6.51 -4.75 -11.96
C GLU A 201 -6.25 -3.35 -12.52
N ILE A 202 -5.03 -2.87 -12.34
CA ILE A 202 -4.57 -1.55 -12.76
C ILE A 202 -3.41 -1.74 -13.73
N ARG A 203 -3.51 -1.08 -14.89
CA ARG A 203 -2.49 -1.06 -15.93
C ARG A 203 -1.85 0.30 -16.06
N ASP A 204 -0.62 0.33 -16.56
CA ASP A 204 0.03 1.57 -16.97
C ASP A 204 -0.48 2.05 -18.35
N ASP A 205 0.04 3.19 -18.81
CA ASP A 205 -0.31 3.80 -20.08
C ASP A 205 0.14 3.01 -21.32
N GLN A 206 1.03 2.03 -21.13
CA GLN A 206 1.49 1.06 -22.13
C GLN A 206 0.59 -0.18 -22.16
N GLY A 207 -0.31 -0.35 -21.17
CA GLY A 207 -1.19 -1.50 -21.02
C GLY A 207 -0.57 -2.65 -20.22
N GLU A 208 0.63 -2.47 -19.68
CA GLU A 208 1.29 -3.47 -18.84
C GLU A 208 0.63 -3.53 -17.45
N PRO A 209 0.54 -4.72 -16.83
CA PRO A 209 0.05 -4.84 -15.47
C PRO A 209 0.95 -4.07 -14.48
N LEU A 210 0.34 -3.14 -13.75
CA LEU A 210 1.00 -2.39 -12.68
C LEU A 210 0.76 -3.07 -11.33
N THR A 211 -0.50 -3.12 -10.90
CA THR A 211 -0.92 -3.75 -9.63
C THR A 211 -2.37 -4.24 -9.69
N GLN A 212 -2.86 -4.90 -8.64
CA GLN A 212 -4.27 -5.16 -8.41
C GLN A 212 -4.62 -4.92 -6.95
N HIS A 213 -5.83 -4.44 -6.69
CA HIS A 213 -6.37 -4.34 -5.33
C HIS A 213 -7.55 -5.30 -5.17
N LEU A 214 -7.50 -6.13 -4.14
CA LEU A 214 -8.62 -6.95 -3.74
C LEU A 214 -9.68 -6.08 -3.06
N LEU A 215 -10.95 -6.39 -3.32
CA LEU A 215 -12.10 -5.68 -2.78
C LEU A 215 -13.29 -6.61 -2.67
N HIS A 216 -14.24 -6.27 -1.80
CA HIS A 216 -15.52 -6.97 -1.79
C HIS A 216 -16.39 -6.47 -2.94
N GLY A 217 -16.70 -7.34 -3.91
CA GLY A 217 -17.42 -7.03 -5.14
C GLY A 217 -18.92 -6.78 -4.96
N LYS A 218 -19.33 -6.16 -3.86
CA LYS A 218 -20.73 -5.85 -3.57
C LYS A 218 -21.12 -4.55 -4.26
N ILE A 219 -22.11 -4.65 -5.14
CA ILE A 219 -22.64 -3.54 -5.92
C ILE A 219 -23.60 -2.73 -5.04
N LEU A 220 -23.28 -1.45 -4.85
CA LEU A 220 -24.09 -0.52 -4.06
C LEU A 220 -25.10 0.22 -4.93
N ALA A 221 -24.68 0.64 -6.12
CA ALA A 221 -25.51 1.35 -7.09
C ALA A 221 -24.91 1.23 -8.50
N TRP A 222 -25.73 1.48 -9.52
CA TRP A 222 -25.26 1.67 -10.89
C TRP A 222 -26.22 2.56 -11.67
N CYS A 223 -25.71 3.27 -12.68
CA CYS A 223 -26.52 4.06 -13.61
C CYS A 223 -25.90 4.10 -15.01
N PRO A 224 -26.67 4.43 -16.06
CA PRO A 224 -26.12 4.70 -17.38
C PRO A 224 -25.06 5.80 -17.31
N SER A 225 -23.93 5.59 -17.96
CA SER A 225 -22.82 6.55 -17.93
C SER A 225 -23.02 7.67 -18.95
N ARG A 226 -22.55 8.86 -18.62
CA ARG A 226 -22.48 10.00 -19.56
C ARG A 226 -21.51 9.76 -20.72
N TYR A 227 -20.59 8.79 -20.59
CA TYR A 227 -19.54 8.52 -21.55
C TYR A 227 -19.98 7.65 -22.74
N GLY A 228 -21.16 7.01 -22.69
CA GLY A 228 -21.68 6.20 -23.78
C GLY A 228 -22.94 5.40 -23.42
N THR A 229 -23.74 5.04 -24.43
CA THR A 229 -25.03 4.36 -24.23
C THR A 229 -24.91 2.92 -23.71
N GLU A 230 -23.78 2.27 -23.96
CA GLU A 230 -23.49 0.90 -23.52
C GLU A 230 -22.62 0.85 -22.25
N LEU A 231 -22.33 2.00 -21.64
CA LEU A 231 -21.46 2.14 -20.49
C LEU A 231 -22.27 2.45 -19.24
N ILE A 232 -21.78 1.99 -18.08
CA ILE A 232 -22.39 2.26 -16.79
C ILE A 232 -21.39 2.91 -15.84
N ASP A 233 -21.86 3.74 -14.93
CA ASP A 233 -21.11 4.07 -13.73
C ASP A 233 -21.50 3.05 -12.67
N LEU A 234 -20.53 2.28 -12.17
CA LEU A 234 -20.74 1.21 -11.20
C LEU A 234 -20.14 1.59 -9.85
N GLU A 235 -20.94 1.56 -8.80
CA GLU A 235 -20.52 1.84 -7.45
C GLU A 235 -20.38 0.54 -6.65
N LEU A 236 -19.18 0.34 -6.09
CA LEU A 236 -18.83 -0.82 -5.30
C LEU A 236 -18.54 -0.44 -3.85
N ASP A 237 -18.82 -1.40 -2.97
CA ASP A 237 -18.32 -1.41 -1.60
C ASP A 237 -16.79 -1.49 -1.65
N LYS A 238 -16.12 -0.53 -1.01
CA LYS A 238 -14.66 -0.48 -0.97
C LYS A 238 -14.11 -1.22 0.26
N SER A 239 -14.94 -1.93 1.02
CA SER A 239 -14.44 -2.80 2.08
C SER A 239 -13.35 -3.73 1.52
N LEU A 240 -12.24 -3.83 2.25
CA LEU A 240 -10.97 -4.52 1.91
C LEU A 240 -10.02 -3.79 0.95
N CYS A 241 -10.44 -2.74 0.25
CA CYS A 241 -9.55 -1.96 -0.61
C CYS A 241 -9.08 -0.68 0.10
N MET A 242 -7.86 -0.71 0.62
CA MET A 242 -7.23 0.48 1.18
C MET A 242 -7.00 1.53 0.08
N PRO A 243 -7.38 2.80 0.27
CA PRO A 243 -7.03 3.85 -0.68
C PRO A 243 -5.53 4.05 -0.75
N VAL A 244 -5.08 4.45 -1.93
CA VAL A 244 -3.74 5.00 -2.12
C VAL A 244 -3.68 6.38 -1.43
N PRO A 245 -2.79 6.57 -0.46
CA PRO A 245 -2.69 7.84 0.26
C PRO A 245 -2.12 8.95 -0.64
N GLY A 246 -2.54 10.20 -0.38
CA GLY A 246 -2.20 11.33 -1.24
C GLY A 246 -0.70 11.60 -1.43
N TYR A 247 0.14 11.29 -0.44
CA TYR A 247 1.60 11.47 -0.56
C TYR A 247 2.23 10.56 -1.63
N ALA A 248 1.57 9.43 -1.94
CA ALA A 248 2.02 8.45 -2.91
C ALA A 248 1.62 8.83 -4.35
N TRP A 249 0.75 9.84 -4.52
CA TRP A 249 0.28 10.29 -5.84
C TRP A 249 1.42 10.54 -6.85
N PRO A 250 2.50 11.28 -6.52
CA PRO A 250 3.59 11.51 -7.49
C PRO A 250 4.36 10.24 -7.87
N VAL A 251 4.35 9.22 -7.01
CA VAL A 251 4.95 7.91 -7.30
C VAL A 251 4.05 7.12 -8.24
N TRP A 252 2.75 7.09 -7.93
CA TRP A 252 1.74 6.45 -8.75
C TRP A 252 1.68 7.05 -10.15
N GLU A 253 1.70 8.37 -10.30
CA GLU A 253 1.73 9.02 -11.62
C GLU A 253 2.89 8.53 -12.49
N ARG A 254 4.09 8.37 -11.91
CA ARG A 254 5.27 7.88 -12.65
C ARG A 254 5.05 6.44 -13.11
N TRP A 255 4.62 5.56 -12.22
CA TRP A 255 4.37 4.15 -12.55
C TRP A 255 3.21 3.96 -13.52
N LEU A 256 2.18 4.79 -13.41
CA LEU A 256 1.04 4.84 -14.31
C LEU A 256 1.43 5.31 -15.71
N ALA A 257 2.44 6.18 -15.83
CA ALA A 257 3.00 6.61 -17.12
C ALA A 257 3.90 5.54 -17.75
N GLY A 258 4.31 4.51 -17.00
CA GLY A 258 5.11 3.40 -17.46
C GLY A 258 6.23 3.02 -16.51
N THR A 259 6.77 1.82 -16.71
CA THR A 259 7.79 1.29 -15.82
C THR A 259 9.14 1.95 -16.10
N PRO A 260 9.96 2.25 -15.07
CA PRO A 260 11.26 2.86 -15.26
C PRO A 260 12.14 2.05 -16.22
N ASP A 261 12.84 2.74 -17.12
CA ASP A 261 13.78 2.16 -18.08
C ASP A 261 15.25 2.29 -17.64
N THR A 262 15.53 3.15 -16.65
CA THR A 262 16.85 3.34 -16.04
C THR A 262 16.80 3.14 -14.52
N PRO A 263 17.85 2.58 -13.89
CA PRO A 263 17.92 2.46 -12.43
C PRO A 263 17.93 3.83 -11.75
N GLY A 264 17.51 3.87 -10.49
CA GLY A 264 17.62 5.05 -9.64
C GLY A 264 16.51 6.08 -9.80
N ALA A 265 15.39 5.73 -10.45
CA ALA A 265 14.23 6.63 -10.59
C ALA A 265 13.59 7.02 -9.23
N TRP A 266 13.88 6.25 -8.18
CA TRP A 266 13.46 6.49 -6.80
C TRP A 266 14.41 7.39 -5.98
N THR A 267 15.62 7.67 -6.47
CA THR A 267 16.69 8.32 -5.67
C THR A 267 16.34 9.73 -5.23
N GLY A 268 15.60 10.48 -6.05
CA GLY A 268 15.12 11.83 -5.73
C GLY A 268 13.88 11.89 -4.82
N LEU A 269 13.33 10.74 -4.42
CA LEU A 269 12.17 10.67 -3.52
C LEU A 269 12.60 10.69 -2.06
N GLY A 270 11.75 11.23 -1.18
CA GLY A 270 11.91 11.09 0.27
C GLY A 270 11.53 9.68 0.75
N THR A 271 11.94 9.30 1.97
CA THR A 271 11.76 7.94 2.53
C THR A 271 10.33 7.41 2.41
N ARG A 272 9.32 8.21 2.76
CA ARG A 272 7.91 7.82 2.67
C ARG A 272 7.47 7.46 1.24
N GLN A 273 7.94 8.22 0.26
CA GLN A 273 7.65 7.96 -1.16
C GLN A 273 8.46 6.79 -1.71
N ARG A 274 9.68 6.56 -1.20
CA ARG A 274 10.44 5.33 -1.51
C ARG A 274 9.74 4.09 -0.97
N GLY A 275 9.08 4.17 0.19
CA GLY A 275 8.20 3.11 0.70
C GLY A 275 7.09 2.77 -0.30
N ALA A 276 6.29 3.77 -0.70
CA ALA A 276 5.24 3.56 -1.71
C ALA A 276 5.77 3.03 -3.07
N TRP A 277 7.01 3.39 -3.44
CA TRP A 277 7.65 2.83 -4.63
C TRP A 277 8.02 1.35 -4.42
N LEU A 278 8.54 1.00 -3.24
CA LEU A 278 8.88 -0.37 -2.88
C LEU A 278 7.63 -1.26 -2.87
N ASP A 279 6.50 -0.78 -2.35
CA ASP A 279 5.23 -1.51 -2.37
C ASP A 279 4.81 -1.89 -3.80
N LEU A 280 4.82 -0.92 -4.72
CA LEU A 280 4.49 -1.16 -6.13
C LEU A 280 5.47 -2.13 -6.80
N VAL A 281 6.76 -2.00 -6.51
CA VAL A 281 7.80 -2.89 -7.04
C VAL A 281 7.62 -4.31 -6.50
N GLN A 282 7.29 -4.47 -5.22
CA GLN A 282 7.02 -5.76 -4.58
C GLN A 282 5.79 -6.43 -5.21
N GLU A 283 4.66 -5.73 -5.31
CA GLU A 283 3.43 -6.28 -5.89
C GLU A 283 3.64 -6.74 -7.33
N ARG A 284 4.35 -5.95 -8.14
CA ARG A 284 4.69 -6.29 -9.52
C ARG A 284 5.71 -7.42 -9.59
N GLY A 285 6.72 -7.40 -8.72
CA GLY A 285 7.80 -8.38 -8.65
C GLY A 285 7.29 -9.77 -8.31
N CYS A 286 6.42 -9.90 -7.32
CA CYS A 286 5.84 -11.19 -6.91
C CYS A 286 4.96 -11.84 -7.99
N ARG A 287 4.46 -11.07 -8.96
CA ARG A 287 3.61 -11.58 -10.06
C ARG A 287 4.39 -11.89 -11.34
N ARG A 288 5.67 -11.55 -11.39
CA ARG A 288 6.50 -11.73 -12.58
C ARG A 288 7.33 -12.98 -12.49
N THR A 289 7.49 -13.63 -13.64
CA THR A 289 8.53 -14.63 -13.81
C THR A 289 9.87 -13.92 -13.96
N HIS A 290 10.79 -14.21 -13.04
CA HIS A 290 12.13 -13.65 -13.09
C HIS A 290 13.04 -14.59 -13.87
N ARG A 291 13.73 -14.04 -14.85
CA ARG A 291 14.74 -14.80 -15.58
C ARG A 291 16.04 -14.79 -14.77
N ALA A 292 16.34 -15.91 -14.12
CA ALA A 292 17.57 -16.07 -13.38
C ALA A 292 18.80 -15.87 -14.27
N ARG A 293 19.80 -15.15 -13.74
CA ARG A 293 21.14 -15.11 -14.32
C ARG A 293 21.87 -16.43 -14.05
N PRO A 294 22.84 -16.82 -14.90
CA PRO A 294 23.65 -18.02 -14.64
C PRO A 294 24.41 -17.92 -13.31
N ALA A 295 24.73 -19.07 -12.72
CA ALA A 295 25.64 -19.15 -11.59
C ALA A 295 26.99 -18.48 -11.91
N GLY A 296 27.60 -17.83 -10.92
CA GLY A 296 28.83 -17.05 -11.03
C GLY A 296 28.63 -15.65 -11.61
N HIS A 297 27.38 -15.18 -11.76
CA HIS A 297 27.12 -13.81 -12.22
C HIS A 297 27.58 -12.78 -11.19
N ALA A 298 28.18 -11.69 -11.69
CA ALA A 298 28.56 -10.53 -10.89
C ALA A 298 27.50 -9.44 -11.04
N TYR A 299 26.85 -9.11 -9.93
CA TYR A 299 25.89 -8.02 -9.81
C TYR A 299 26.59 -6.74 -9.35
N GLU A 300 26.07 -5.59 -9.78
CA GLU A 300 26.58 -4.27 -9.44
C GLU A 300 25.52 -3.48 -8.67
N LEU A 301 25.88 -2.98 -7.49
CA LEU A 301 25.00 -2.15 -6.67
C LEU A 301 25.67 -0.80 -6.40
N ASP A 302 24.93 0.27 -6.69
CA ASP A 302 25.34 1.65 -6.38
C ASP A 302 24.67 2.12 -5.09
N GLY A 303 25.46 2.19 -4.01
CA GLY A 303 25.00 2.52 -2.67
C GLY A 303 24.86 4.01 -2.37
N ARG A 304 25.16 4.92 -3.32
CA ARG A 304 25.20 6.37 -3.07
C ARG A 304 23.92 6.96 -2.47
N TYR A 305 22.77 6.35 -2.76
CA TYR A 305 21.45 6.85 -2.36
C TYR A 305 20.76 5.96 -1.32
N ILE A 306 21.46 4.96 -0.78
CA ILE A 306 20.92 4.07 0.27
C ILE A 306 21.04 4.77 1.62
N THR A 307 20.06 5.59 1.94
CA THR A 307 19.99 6.39 3.18
C THR A 307 18.89 5.94 4.14
N ASP A 308 18.06 5.00 3.69
CA ASP A 308 16.93 4.44 4.41
C ASP A 308 16.68 2.99 3.96
N GLU A 309 15.83 2.28 4.70
CA GLU A 309 15.53 0.87 4.45
C GLU A 309 14.80 0.65 3.11
N PRO A 310 13.80 1.46 2.71
CA PRO A 310 13.24 1.34 1.37
C PRO A 310 14.29 1.53 0.27
N GLY A 311 15.17 2.53 0.39
CA GLY A 311 16.25 2.75 -0.58
C GLY A 311 17.22 1.57 -0.71
N LEU A 312 17.49 0.85 0.38
CA LEU A 312 18.30 -0.37 0.35
C LEU A 312 17.64 -1.46 -0.50
N HIS A 313 16.38 -1.77 -0.22
CA HIS A 313 15.63 -2.83 -0.90
C HIS A 313 15.36 -2.50 -2.37
N LEU A 314 15.14 -1.23 -2.70
CA LEU A 314 15.05 -0.76 -4.08
C LEU A 314 16.38 -0.91 -4.83
N ALA A 315 17.50 -0.54 -4.22
CA ALA A 315 18.81 -0.68 -4.84
C ALA A 315 19.18 -2.16 -5.10
N LEU A 316 18.88 -3.05 -4.14
CA LEU A 316 19.07 -4.50 -4.30
C LEU A 316 18.19 -5.04 -5.43
N GLY A 317 16.92 -4.66 -5.45
CA GLY A 317 15.97 -5.02 -6.50
C GLY A 317 16.44 -4.60 -7.90
N GLU A 318 16.96 -3.38 -8.03
CA GLU A 318 17.49 -2.88 -9.29
C GLU A 318 18.80 -3.54 -9.71
N ALA A 319 19.68 -3.87 -8.75
CA ALA A 319 20.93 -4.57 -9.03
C ALA A 319 20.67 -5.97 -9.62
N VAL A 320 19.69 -6.71 -9.08
CA VAL A 320 19.41 -8.09 -9.49
C VAL A 320 18.49 -8.15 -10.72
N ASN A 321 17.39 -7.40 -10.70
CA ASN A 321 16.29 -7.53 -11.65
C ASN A 321 16.14 -6.33 -12.61
N GLY A 322 17.07 -5.37 -12.57
CA GLY A 322 17.07 -4.19 -13.45
C GLY A 322 16.13 -3.09 -12.98
N PRO A 323 15.98 -2.00 -13.76
CA PRO A 323 15.16 -0.83 -13.40
C PRO A 323 13.77 -1.18 -12.86
N GLY A 324 13.43 -0.65 -11.67
CA GLY A 324 12.16 -0.98 -11.00
C GLY A 324 12.00 -2.47 -10.63
N GLY A 325 13.11 -3.19 -10.47
CA GLY A 325 13.16 -4.60 -10.09
C GLY A 325 12.96 -4.81 -8.58
N TYR A 326 12.44 -5.99 -8.22
CA TYR A 326 12.19 -6.40 -6.83
C TYR A 326 13.15 -7.52 -6.42
N PHE A 327 13.75 -7.43 -5.23
CA PHE A 327 14.55 -8.50 -4.65
C PHE A 327 14.46 -8.48 -3.11
N GLY A 328 13.23 -8.58 -2.60
CA GLY A 328 12.91 -8.56 -1.17
C GLY A 328 12.68 -7.15 -0.62
N GLY A 329 11.55 -6.95 0.07
CA GLY A 329 11.19 -5.66 0.72
C GLY A 329 11.62 -5.54 2.19
N CYS A 330 12.18 -6.60 2.76
CA CYS A 330 12.76 -6.66 4.11
C CYS A 330 13.81 -7.78 4.16
N VAL A 331 14.54 -7.94 5.27
CA VAL A 331 15.58 -8.98 5.41
C VAL A 331 15.03 -10.40 5.20
N ALA A 332 13.85 -10.70 5.75
CA ALA A 332 13.21 -12.00 5.58
C ALA A 332 12.82 -12.25 4.11
N ALA A 333 12.20 -11.27 3.45
CA ALA A 333 11.83 -11.38 2.05
C ALA A 333 13.05 -11.45 1.11
N LEU A 334 14.16 -10.80 1.47
CA LEU A 334 15.44 -10.93 0.79
C LEU A 334 15.96 -12.38 0.88
N ALA A 335 15.93 -12.97 2.08
CA ALA A 335 16.31 -14.38 2.27
C ALA A 335 15.44 -15.34 1.44
N GLU A 336 14.12 -15.08 1.33
CA GLU A 336 13.26 -15.84 0.40
C GLU A 336 13.71 -15.70 -1.06
N CYS A 337 14.00 -14.48 -1.51
CA CYS A 337 14.42 -14.22 -2.90
C CYS A 337 15.75 -14.91 -3.23
N LEU A 338 16.65 -15.00 -2.25
CA LEU A 338 17.94 -15.67 -2.38
C LEU A 338 17.83 -17.19 -2.50
N ARG A 339 16.74 -17.81 -2.03
CA ARG A 339 16.49 -19.25 -2.23
C ARG A 339 16.15 -19.63 -3.68
N GLY A 340 16.06 -18.66 -4.58
CA GLY A 340 15.89 -18.85 -6.03
C GLY A 340 14.53 -18.39 -6.53
N THR A 341 14.32 -18.46 -7.85
CA THR A 341 13.11 -18.01 -8.60
C THR A 341 12.89 -16.50 -8.73
N PHE A 342 13.70 -15.67 -8.07
CA PHE A 342 13.61 -14.20 -8.11
C PHE A 342 14.78 -13.52 -8.84
N GLY A 343 15.31 -14.15 -9.89
CA GLY A 343 16.36 -13.56 -10.74
C GLY A 343 17.80 -13.88 -10.33
N HIS A 344 17.97 -14.57 -9.21
CA HIS A 344 19.25 -15.04 -8.66
C HIS A 344 19.44 -16.55 -8.83
N THR A 345 20.69 -16.97 -9.00
CA THR A 345 21.14 -18.38 -8.92
C THR A 345 22.50 -18.41 -8.25
N ALA A 346 22.58 -19.10 -7.10
CA ALA A 346 23.83 -19.25 -6.36
C ALA A 346 24.80 -20.23 -7.05
N PRO A 347 26.13 -20.06 -6.86
CA PRO A 347 26.78 -18.92 -6.22
C PRO A 347 26.78 -17.66 -7.11
N ALA A 348 26.88 -16.47 -6.53
CA ALA A 348 27.03 -15.20 -7.25
C ALA A 348 27.89 -14.20 -6.47
N THR A 349 28.26 -13.08 -7.10
CA THR A 349 29.00 -11.98 -6.44
C THR A 349 28.20 -10.68 -6.55
N LEU A 350 28.23 -9.86 -5.50
CA LEU A 350 27.67 -8.51 -5.47
C LEU A 350 28.79 -7.49 -5.21
N HIS A 351 29.09 -6.66 -6.20
CA HIS A 351 29.98 -5.52 -6.05
C HIS A 351 29.16 -4.32 -5.55
N TRP A 352 29.26 -4.02 -4.26
CA TRP A 352 28.52 -2.94 -3.62
C TRP A 352 29.41 -1.70 -3.45
N ARG A 353 29.25 -0.76 -4.39
CA ARG A 353 29.98 0.52 -4.40
C ARG A 353 29.31 1.53 -3.49
N HIS A 354 30.08 2.42 -2.87
CA HIS A 354 29.60 3.47 -1.97
C HIS A 354 28.80 2.92 -0.76
N SER A 355 29.16 1.71 -0.32
CA SER A 355 28.51 1.00 0.79
C SER A 355 28.56 1.74 2.13
N ALA A 356 29.55 2.64 2.30
CA ALA A 356 29.71 3.46 3.49
C ALA A 356 28.46 4.31 3.82
N THR A 357 27.70 4.75 2.81
CA THR A 357 26.44 5.48 2.98
C THR A 357 25.40 4.61 3.68
N ALA A 358 25.15 3.42 3.15
CA ALA A 358 24.20 2.47 3.74
C ALA A 358 24.59 2.12 5.18
N ARG A 359 25.87 1.81 5.42
CA ARG A 359 26.38 1.53 6.77
C ARG A 359 26.12 2.68 7.75
N ALA A 360 26.42 3.92 7.35
CA ALA A 360 26.23 5.09 8.21
C ALA A 360 24.76 5.30 8.60
N HIS A 361 23.82 4.98 7.70
CA HIS A 361 22.39 5.21 7.90
C HIS A 361 21.61 4.01 8.47
N LEU A 362 22.10 2.78 8.30
CA LEU A 362 21.35 1.55 8.58
C LEU A 362 21.95 0.71 9.71
N SER A 363 23.15 1.01 10.21
CA SER A 363 23.74 0.27 11.33
C SER A 363 23.22 0.65 12.73
N ARG A 364 22.17 1.48 12.80
CA ARG A 364 21.57 1.97 14.05
C ARG A 364 20.05 1.93 13.99
N ALA A 365 19.51 0.77 13.60
CA ALA A 365 18.07 0.52 13.64
C ALA A 365 17.64 0.02 15.02
N LEU A 366 16.34 0.04 15.28
CA LEU A 366 15.72 -0.49 16.49
C LEU A 366 14.76 -1.61 16.11
N THR A 367 14.82 -2.73 16.83
CA THR A 367 13.79 -3.78 16.77
C THR A 367 12.45 -3.22 17.25
N PRO A 368 11.33 -3.94 17.04
CA PRO A 368 10.02 -3.54 17.58
C PRO A 368 10.03 -3.21 19.09
N ASP A 369 10.83 -3.95 19.88
CA ASP A 369 10.97 -3.73 21.33
C ASP A 369 11.94 -2.59 21.68
N GLY A 370 12.52 -1.95 20.67
CA GLY A 370 13.47 -0.86 20.82
C GLY A 370 14.90 -1.29 21.14
N ALA A 371 15.27 -2.55 20.88
CA ALA A 371 16.66 -3.01 20.99
C ALA A 371 17.46 -2.57 19.76
N PRO A 372 18.68 -2.01 19.92
CA PRO A 372 19.52 -1.67 18.77
C PRO A 372 19.91 -2.91 17.95
N TYR A 373 19.84 -2.79 16.62
CA TYR A 373 20.40 -3.79 15.72
C TYR A 373 21.00 -3.14 14.47
N ASP A 374 21.95 -3.83 13.85
CA ASP A 374 22.65 -3.39 12.64
C ASP A 374 22.00 -4.02 11.40
N LEU A 375 21.07 -3.28 10.77
CA LEU A 375 20.39 -3.73 9.56
C LEU A 375 21.36 -3.94 8.40
N PHE A 376 22.41 -3.12 8.30
CA PHE A 376 23.42 -3.26 7.25
C PHE A 376 24.15 -4.60 7.38
N THR A 377 24.56 -4.96 8.60
CA THR A 377 25.19 -6.27 8.86
C THR A 377 24.22 -7.43 8.63
N ALA A 378 22.98 -7.33 9.11
CA ALA A 378 21.96 -8.38 8.89
C ALA A 378 21.70 -8.66 7.40
N VAL A 379 21.77 -7.64 6.55
CA VAL A 379 21.61 -7.78 5.09
C VAL A 379 22.82 -8.47 4.47
N LEU A 380 24.04 -8.15 4.92
CA LEU A 380 25.24 -8.84 4.45
C LEU A 380 25.24 -10.32 4.85
N GLU A 381 24.79 -10.64 6.07
CA GLU A 381 24.61 -12.01 6.53
C GLU A 381 23.60 -12.76 5.66
N ALA A 382 22.42 -12.15 5.42
CA ALA A 382 21.41 -12.75 4.55
C ALA A 382 21.94 -13.02 3.13
N LEU A 383 22.67 -12.08 2.53
CA LEU A 383 23.28 -12.23 1.21
C LEU A 383 24.31 -13.38 1.20
N ALA A 384 25.16 -13.47 2.22
CA ALA A 384 26.16 -14.53 2.34
C ALA A 384 25.49 -15.92 2.51
N ASP A 385 24.49 -16.03 3.37
CA ASP A 385 23.71 -17.27 3.57
C ASP A 385 22.99 -17.70 2.28
N GLY A 386 22.61 -16.73 1.45
CA GLY A 386 22.04 -16.94 0.12
C GLY A 386 23.03 -17.29 -0.98
N GLY A 387 24.32 -17.47 -0.66
CA GLY A 387 25.38 -17.77 -1.61
C GLY A 387 25.76 -16.60 -2.52
N MET A 388 25.58 -15.37 -2.04
CA MET A 388 25.99 -14.15 -2.74
C MET A 388 27.17 -13.48 -2.00
N ASP A 389 28.36 -13.63 -2.56
CA ASP A 389 29.59 -13.05 -1.99
C ASP A 389 29.62 -11.54 -2.23
N VAL A 390 29.69 -10.74 -1.16
CA VAL A 390 29.65 -9.28 -1.26
C VAL A 390 31.06 -8.68 -1.20
N THR A 391 31.42 -7.89 -2.21
CA THR A 391 32.62 -7.04 -2.19
C THR A 391 32.21 -5.59 -1.96
N LEU A 392 32.67 -5.01 -0.85
CA LEU A 392 32.36 -3.62 -0.50
C LEU A 392 33.44 -2.68 -1.05
N ALA A 393 33.01 -1.60 -1.70
CA ALA A 393 33.86 -0.52 -2.21
C ALA A 393 33.34 0.87 -1.84
#